data_AF-A0A7I7MWG8-F1
#
_entry.id   AF-A0A7I7MWG8-F1
#
_cell.length_a   1.000
_cell.length_b   1.000
_cell.length_c   1.000
_cell.angle_alpha   90.00
_cell.angle_beta   90.00
_cell.angle_gamma   90.00
#
_symmetry.space_group_name_H-M   'P 1'
#
loop_
_entity.id
_entity.type
_entity.pdbx_description
1 polymer ?
#
loop_
_entity_poly.entity_id
_entity_poly.type
_entity_poly.pdbx_seq_one_letter_code
_entity_poly.pdbx_strand_id
1 'polypeptide(L)'
;MKLFQFLSHHWSMLWPVRQRRVRDGVDPAEPNGLRSVRAQRVLGIWPIQEEIVTYRPPRLIEYRTVRGPVRNHLGRIELTDGPDGGTRLDYRIAFDTPPGVPGRPLTAALDTIWRHWSLPRLRRYMTTIR
;
A
#
# COMPACT_ATOMS: atom_id res chain seq x y z
N MET A 1 -8.93 -12.27 -8.28
CA MET A 1 -7.88 -11.77 -9.20
C MET A 1 -6.51 -11.82 -8.51
N LYS A 2 -5.48 -12.38 -9.15
CA LYS A 2 -4.13 -12.61 -8.56
C LYS A 2 -3.49 -11.33 -8.00
N LEU A 3 -3.55 -10.22 -8.75
CA LEU A 3 -2.98 -8.93 -8.32
C LEU A 3 -3.61 -8.39 -7.03
N PHE A 4 -4.94 -8.47 -6.90
CA PHE A 4 -5.64 -7.99 -5.71
C PHE A 4 -5.24 -8.78 -4.45
N GLN A 5 -5.11 -10.10 -4.56
CA GLN A 5 -4.66 -10.95 -3.45
C GLN A 5 -3.21 -10.63 -3.05
N PHE A 6 -2.33 -10.39 -4.03
CA PHE A 6 -0.97 -9.93 -3.74
C PHE A 6 -0.98 -8.60 -2.97
N LEU A 7 -1.76 -7.61 -3.43
CA LEU A 7 -1.85 -6.31 -2.79
C LEU A 7 -2.46 -6.37 -1.39
N SER A 8 -3.33 -7.36 -1.12
CA SER A 8 -3.93 -7.58 0.20
C SER A 8 -2.97 -8.26 1.18
N HIS A 9 -2.30 -9.34 0.77
CA HIS A 9 -1.57 -10.22 1.69
C HIS A 9 -0.05 -10.01 1.68
N HIS A 10 0.50 -9.50 0.58
CA HIS A 10 1.94 -9.38 0.37
C HIS A 10 2.38 -7.93 0.19
N TRP A 11 1.56 -6.97 0.63
CA TRP A 11 1.83 -5.53 0.52
C TRP A 11 3.23 -5.12 0.95
N SER A 12 3.73 -5.69 2.04
CA SER A 12 5.06 -5.36 2.57
C SER A 12 6.21 -5.65 1.61
N MET A 13 6.02 -6.54 0.64
CA MET A 13 7.03 -6.80 -0.39
C MET A 13 7.22 -5.60 -1.32
N LEU A 14 6.22 -4.74 -1.48
CA LEU A 14 6.31 -3.55 -2.33
C LEU A 14 7.17 -2.45 -1.74
N TRP A 15 7.45 -2.48 -0.44
CA TRP A 15 8.17 -1.39 0.22
C TRP A 15 9.38 -1.93 0.98
N PRO A 16 10.46 -1.17 1.12
CA PRO A 16 11.63 -1.57 1.92
C PRO A 16 11.33 -1.43 3.43
N VAL A 17 10.29 -2.11 3.92
CA VAL A 17 9.77 -2.00 5.28
C VAL A 17 9.60 -3.36 5.94
N ARG A 18 9.69 -3.39 7.27
CA ARG A 18 9.18 -4.51 8.05
C ARG A 18 7.75 -4.21 8.46
N GLN A 19 6.82 -5.04 8.02
CA GLN A 19 5.40 -4.91 8.35
C GLN A 19 4.98 -5.95 9.37
N ARG A 20 4.06 -5.58 10.25
CA ARG A 20 3.30 -6.51 11.08
C ARG A 20 1.85 -6.04 11.18
N ARG A 21 0.89 -6.96 11.11
CA ARG A 21 -0.50 -6.66 11.42
C ARG A 21 -0.67 -6.51 12.94
N VAL A 22 -1.29 -5.43 13.38
CA VAL A 22 -1.50 -5.13 14.81
C VAL A 22 -2.98 -5.18 15.21
N ARG A 23 -3.88 -5.17 14.23
CA ARG A 23 -5.30 -5.46 14.41
C ARG A 23 -5.81 -6.19 13.18
N ASP A 24 -6.53 -7.28 13.39
CA ASP A 24 -7.19 -7.99 12.29
C ASP A 24 -8.35 -7.16 11.72
N GLY A 25 -8.75 -7.51 10.50
CA GLY A 25 -9.97 -7.00 9.91
C GLY A 25 -11.22 -7.51 10.61
N VAL A 26 -12.36 -6.89 10.31
CA VAL A 26 -13.67 -7.26 10.86
C VAL A 26 -14.18 -8.60 10.34
N ASP A 27 -13.72 -9.03 9.17
CA ASP A 27 -14.04 -10.33 8.59
C ASP A 27 -12.95 -11.35 8.98
N PRO A 28 -13.26 -12.40 9.76
CA PRO A 28 -12.31 -13.44 10.12
C PRO A 28 -11.70 -14.18 8.91
N ALA A 29 -12.44 -14.27 7.79
CA ALA A 29 -11.93 -14.88 6.57
C ALA A 29 -10.95 -13.96 5.83
N GLU A 30 -10.95 -12.66 6.14
CA GLU A 30 -10.08 -11.66 5.53
C GLU A 30 -9.44 -10.72 6.58
N PRO A 31 -8.44 -11.22 7.34
CA PRO A 31 -7.82 -10.46 8.41
C PRO A 31 -7.02 -9.24 7.91
N ASN A 32 -6.73 -9.11 6.60
CA ASN A 32 -6.07 -7.93 6.03
C ASN A 32 -7.07 -6.96 5.37
N GLY A 33 -8.37 -7.21 5.46
CA GLY A 33 -9.40 -6.37 4.84
C GLY A 33 -9.94 -5.28 5.76
N LEU A 34 -11.26 -5.13 5.74
CA LEU A 34 -12.09 -4.25 6.56
C LEU A 34 -11.48 -3.86 7.93
N ARG A 35 -11.01 -2.62 8.20
CA ARG A 35 -10.50 -2.16 9.52
C ARG A 35 -9.19 -2.78 10.03
N SER A 36 -8.55 -3.63 9.22
CA SER A 36 -7.23 -4.18 9.53
C SER A 36 -6.24 -3.03 9.73
N VAL A 37 -5.38 -3.16 10.74
CA VAL A 37 -4.31 -2.18 11.01
C VAL A 37 -2.97 -2.86 10.86
N ARG A 38 -2.12 -2.27 10.01
CA ARG A 38 -0.72 -2.66 9.85
C ARG A 38 0.19 -1.62 10.48
N ALA A 39 1.29 -2.09 11.05
CA ALA A 39 2.40 -1.29 11.49
C ALA A 39 3.61 -1.54 10.57
N GLN A 40 4.21 -0.48 10.06
CA GLN A 40 5.36 -0.52 9.16
C GLN A 40 6.55 0.18 9.81
N ARG A 41 7.70 -0.49 9.84
CA ARG A 41 8.98 0.07 10.29
C ARG A 41 9.90 0.25 9.10
N VAL A 42 10.37 1.48 8.90
CA VAL A 42 11.34 1.88 7.88
C VAL A 42 12.62 2.28 8.60
N LEU A 43 13.75 1.62 8.33
CA LEU A 43 15.09 2.05 8.78
C LEU A 43 15.20 2.53 10.24
N GLY A 44 14.57 1.82 11.18
CA GLY A 44 14.64 2.16 12.61
C GLY A 44 13.67 3.26 13.09
N ILE A 45 12.95 3.92 12.18
CA ILE A 45 11.91 4.92 12.50
C ILE A 45 10.68 4.23 13.10
N TRP A 46 10.05 4.90 14.08
CA TRP A 46 8.83 4.48 14.78
C TRP A 46 7.71 4.06 13.82
N PRO A 47 6.85 3.10 14.21
CA PRO A 47 5.98 2.44 13.27
C PRO A 47 4.92 3.41 12.72
N ILE A 48 4.86 3.50 11.40
CA ILE A 48 3.72 4.06 10.68
C ILE A 48 2.58 3.04 10.83
N GLN A 49 1.43 3.46 11.32
CA GLN A 49 0.24 2.63 11.41
C GLN A 49 -0.78 3.07 10.38
N GLU A 50 -1.26 2.12 9.58
CA GLU A 50 -2.25 2.35 8.54
C GLU A 50 -3.45 1.43 8.76
N GLU A 51 -4.65 1.98 8.66
CA GLU A 51 -5.93 1.27 8.74
C GLU A 51 -6.56 1.16 7.36
N ILE A 52 -7.01 -0.04 6.99
CA ILE A 52 -7.83 -0.25 5.80
C ILE A 52 -9.23 0.32 6.05
N VAL A 53 -9.61 1.34 5.27
CA VAL A 53 -10.89 2.04 5.39
C VAL A 53 -11.91 1.65 4.33
N THR A 54 -11.43 1.12 3.20
CA THR A 54 -12.27 0.53 2.15
C THR A 54 -11.61 -0.75 1.66
N TYR A 55 -12.38 -1.83 1.57
CA TYR A 55 -11.92 -3.11 1.05
C TYR A 55 -13.02 -3.73 0.19
N ARG A 56 -12.89 -3.64 -1.14
CA ARG A 56 -13.87 -4.16 -2.10
C ARG A 56 -13.17 -5.05 -3.13
N PRO A 57 -12.98 -6.34 -2.83
CA PRO A 57 -12.41 -7.29 -3.77
C PRO A 57 -13.22 -7.41 -5.07
N PRO A 58 -12.58 -7.59 -6.24
CA PRO A 58 -11.14 -7.53 -6.50
C PRO A 58 -10.66 -6.14 -6.94
N ARG A 59 -11.40 -5.06 -6.66
CA ARG A 59 -11.28 -3.77 -7.35
C ARG A 59 -10.63 -2.66 -6.54
N LEU A 60 -10.89 -2.54 -5.24
CA LEU A 60 -10.50 -1.34 -4.48
C LEU A 60 -9.98 -1.68 -3.08
N ILE A 61 -8.85 -1.08 -2.72
CA ILE A 61 -8.33 -1.02 -1.35
C ILE A 61 -7.99 0.45 -1.05
N GLU A 62 -8.51 0.97 0.05
CA GLU A 62 -8.14 2.29 0.57
C GLU A 62 -7.67 2.17 2.01
N TYR A 63 -6.65 2.94 2.35
CA TYR A 63 -6.09 2.95 3.68
C TYR A 63 -5.71 4.36 4.10
N ARG A 64 -5.77 4.63 5.40
CA ARG A 64 -5.33 5.91 5.97
C ARG A 64 -4.32 5.69 7.07
N THR A 65 -3.43 6.66 7.26
CA THR A 65 -2.54 6.67 8.41
C THR A 65 -3.32 6.98 9.69
N VAL A 66 -3.17 6.10 10.68
CA VAL A 66 -3.63 6.29 12.06
C VAL A 66 -2.55 6.98 12.88
N ARG A 67 -1.28 6.62 12.65
CA ARG A 67 -0.11 7.20 13.31
C ARG A 67 1.06 7.23 12.34
N GLY A 68 1.73 8.37 12.20
CA GLY A 68 2.86 8.49 11.30
C GLY A 68 3.43 9.91 11.25
N PRO A 69 4.51 10.12 10.48
CA PRO A 69 5.19 11.41 10.40
C PRO A 69 4.44 12.44 9.53
N VAL A 70 3.54 11.98 8.66
CA VAL A 70 2.73 12.81 7.77
C VAL A 70 1.26 12.82 8.21
N ARG A 71 0.58 13.95 7.96
CA ARG A 71 -0.85 14.11 8.28
C ARG A 71 -1.70 13.76 7.07
N ASN A 72 -2.95 13.37 7.31
CA ASN A 72 -3.94 13.09 6.26
C ASN A 72 -3.45 12.14 5.16
N HIS A 73 -2.56 11.20 5.51
CA HIS A 73 -2.05 10.24 4.54
C HIS A 73 -3.13 9.23 4.17
N LEU A 74 -3.51 9.22 2.90
CA LEU A 74 -4.49 8.35 2.28
C LEU A 74 -3.85 7.66 1.08
N GLY A 75 -3.89 6.33 1.08
CA GLY A 75 -3.57 5.51 -0.07
C GLY A 75 -4.82 4.93 -0.70
N ARG A 76 -4.91 5.01 -2.02
CA ARG A 76 -6.00 4.43 -2.82
C ARG A 76 -5.41 3.54 -3.91
N ILE A 77 -5.84 2.30 -3.95
CA ILE A 77 -5.43 1.26 -4.90
C ILE A 77 -6.66 0.80 -5.63
N GLU A 78 -6.76 1.12 -6.92
CA GLU A 78 -7.88 0.77 -7.77
C GLU A 78 -7.41 -0.08 -8.95
N LEU A 79 -8.09 -1.20 -9.16
CA LEU A 79 -7.78 -2.17 -10.20
C LEU A 79 -8.91 -2.19 -11.22
N THR A 80 -8.60 -1.78 -12.44
CA THR A 80 -9.52 -1.82 -13.57
C THR A 80 -9.01 -2.76 -14.64
N ASP A 81 -9.90 -3.16 -15.54
CA ASP A 81 -9.53 -3.98 -16.67
C ASP A 81 -8.67 -3.13 -17.61
N GLY A 82 -7.50 -3.66 -17.98
CA GLY A 82 -6.55 -3.01 -18.87
C GLY A 82 -6.74 -3.48 -20.32
N PRO A 83 -6.03 -2.83 -21.27
CA PRO A 83 -5.94 -3.33 -22.64
C PRO A 83 -5.42 -4.77 -22.68
N ASP A 84 -5.82 -5.51 -23.71
CA ASP A 84 -5.33 -6.87 -24.02
C ASP A 84 -5.50 -7.89 -22.88
N GLY A 85 -6.55 -7.73 -22.07
CA GLY A 85 -6.85 -8.63 -20.94
C GLY A 85 -5.94 -8.44 -19.73
N GLY A 86 -5.15 -7.36 -19.70
CA GLY A 86 -4.32 -6.98 -18.56
C GLY A 86 -5.13 -6.38 -17.40
N THR A 87 -4.43 -6.04 -16.31
CA THR A 87 -5.01 -5.27 -15.20
C THR A 87 -4.30 -3.94 -15.09
N ARG A 88 -5.06 -2.84 -15.11
CA ARG A 88 -4.55 -1.51 -14.80
C ARG A 88 -4.59 -1.31 -13.29
N LEU A 89 -3.43 -0.95 -12.72
CA LEU A 89 -3.27 -0.55 -11.33
C LEU A 89 -3.18 0.98 -11.27
N ASP A 90 -4.22 1.65 -10.75
CA ASP A 90 -4.17 3.06 -10.35
C ASP A 90 -3.86 3.11 -8.86
N TYR A 91 -2.67 3.57 -8.51
CA TYR A 91 -2.23 3.67 -7.13
C TYR A 91 -1.85 5.11 -6.80
N ARG A 92 -2.60 5.71 -5.87
CA ARG A 92 -2.42 7.10 -5.44
C ARG A 92 -2.08 7.14 -3.96
N ILE A 93 -1.14 8.01 -3.63
CA ILE A 93 -0.74 8.34 -2.28
C ILE A 93 -0.91 9.86 -2.14
N ALA A 94 -1.75 10.29 -1.19
CA ALA A 94 -1.96 11.69 -0.85
C ALA A 94 -1.62 11.90 0.62
N PHE A 95 -0.95 13.00 0.97
CA PHE A 95 -0.63 13.38 2.36
C PHE A 95 -0.29 14.86 2.44
N ASP A 96 -0.39 15.40 3.65
CA ASP A 96 0.06 16.76 3.96
C ASP A 96 1.48 16.72 4.53
N THR A 97 2.33 17.64 4.06
CA THR A 97 3.62 17.91 4.71
C THR A 97 3.48 18.99 5.77
N PRO A 98 4.31 18.97 6.82
CA PRO A 98 4.33 20.05 7.80
C PRO A 98 4.59 21.41 7.11
N PRO A 99 4.04 22.51 7.66
CA PRO A 99 4.34 23.86 7.15
C PRO A 99 5.86 24.10 7.08
N GLY A 100 6.33 24.65 5.95
CA GLY A 100 7.75 24.92 5.71
C GLY A 100 8.60 23.71 5.27
N VAL A 101 8.03 22.49 5.26
CA VAL A 101 8.71 21.32 4.69
C VAL A 101 8.29 21.17 3.22
N PRO A 102 9.23 21.29 2.25
CA PRO A 102 8.90 21.04 0.86
C PRO A 102 8.48 19.58 0.70
N GLY A 103 7.30 19.32 0.13
CA GLY A 103 6.82 17.95 -0.11
C GLY A 103 7.55 17.20 -1.23
N ARG A 104 8.27 17.93 -2.08
CA ARG A 104 8.94 17.41 -3.29
C ARG A 104 10.00 16.33 -3.02
N PRO A 105 10.87 16.43 -1.98
CA PRO A 105 11.83 15.38 -1.67
C PRO A 105 11.15 14.07 -1.23
N LEU A 106 10.08 14.16 -0.43
CA LEU A 106 9.34 12.98 0.01
C LEU A 106 8.63 12.29 -1.16
N THR A 107 7.97 13.06 -2.04
CA THR A 107 7.33 12.48 -3.24
C THR A 107 8.35 11.89 -4.20
N ALA A 108 9.52 12.53 -4.38
CA ALA A 108 10.61 11.99 -5.20
C ALA A 108 11.18 10.70 -4.63
N ALA A 109 11.31 10.58 -3.31
CA ALA A 109 11.75 9.36 -2.65
C ALA A 109 10.74 8.21 -2.85
N LEU A 110 9.43 8.49 -2.68
CA LEU A 110 8.36 7.52 -2.92
C LEU A 110 8.32 7.05 -4.38
N ASP A 111 8.44 7.97 -5.34
CA ASP A 111 8.51 7.65 -6.77
C ASP A 111 9.76 6.82 -7.11
N THR A 112 10.92 7.18 -6.53
CA THR A 112 12.16 6.42 -6.70
C THR A 112 12.02 4.99 -6.17
N ILE A 113 11.48 4.81 -4.96
CA ILE A 113 11.19 3.49 -4.38
C ILE A 113 10.21 2.72 -5.27
N TRP A 114 9.15 3.37 -5.75
CA TRP A 114 8.18 2.73 -6.62
C TRP A 114 8.81 2.17 -7.89
N ARG A 115 9.60 2.99 -8.60
CA ARG A 115 10.24 2.62 -9.87
C ARG A 115 11.29 1.53 -9.72
N HIS A 116 12.14 1.62 -8.69
CA HIS A 116 13.33 0.79 -8.58
C HIS A 116 13.18 -0.38 -7.61
N TRP A 117 12.18 -0.35 -6.71
CA TRP A 117 11.95 -1.39 -5.71
C TRP A 117 10.59 -2.06 -5.85
N SER A 118 9.51 -1.29 -5.82
CA SER A 118 8.13 -1.81 -5.75
C SER A 118 7.72 -2.49 -7.06
N LEU A 119 7.85 -1.78 -8.18
CA LEU A 119 7.39 -2.24 -9.48
C LEU A 119 8.15 -3.48 -9.97
N PRO A 120 9.49 -3.59 -9.85
CA PRO A 120 10.20 -4.82 -10.20
C PRO A 120 9.77 -6.03 -9.38
N ARG A 121 9.50 -5.85 -8.07
CA ARG A 121 9.03 -6.93 -7.19
C ARG A 121 7.61 -7.36 -7.54
N LEU A 122 6.73 -6.40 -7.81
CA LEU A 122 5.37 -6.68 -8.27
C LEU A 122 5.40 -7.50 -9.56
N ARG A 123 6.18 -7.05 -10.55
CA ARG A 123 6.33 -7.74 -11.83
C ARG A 123 6.86 -9.16 -11.64
N ARG A 124 7.92 -9.32 -10.84
CA ARG A 124 8.50 -10.64 -10.53
C ARG A 124 7.45 -11.58 -9.93
N TYR A 125 6.73 -11.13 -8.90
CA TYR A 125 5.70 -11.95 -8.25
C TYR A 125 4.58 -12.35 -9.23
N MET A 126 4.13 -11.41 -10.08
CA MET A 126 3.13 -11.70 -11.10
C MET A 126 3.62 -12.68 -12.18
N THR A 127 4.92 -12.71 -12.49
CA THR A 127 5.49 -13.66 -13.46
C THR A 127 5.79 -15.04 -12.88
N THR A 128 6.13 -15.14 -11.59
CA THR A 128 6.49 -16.40 -10.93
C THR A 128 5.28 -17.29 -10.64
N ILE A 129 4.10 -16.70 -10.46
CA ILE A 129 2.84 -17.43 -10.28
C ILE A 129 2.16 -17.58 -11.64
N ARG A 130 2.73 -18.41 -12.53
CA ARG A 130 1.99 -18.93 -13.68
C ARG A 130 1.09 -20.04 -13.21
#